data_AF-A0A4P5UAC8-F1
#
_entry.id   AF-A0A4P5UAC8-F1
#
_cell.length_a   1.000
_cell.length_b   1.000
_cell.length_c   1.000
_cell.angle_alpha   90.00
_cell.angle_beta   90.00
_cell.angle_gamma   90.00
#
_symmetry.space_group_name_H-M   'P 1'
#
loop_
_entity.id
_entity.type
_entity.pdbx_description
1 polymer ?
#
loop_
_entity_poly.entity_id
_entity_poly.type
_entity_poly.pdbx_seq_one_letter_code
_entity_poly.pdbx_strand_id
1 'polypeptide(L)'
;MIGKIRKKLLPAILSEAIPDPIICPICSRFIPETQKDSHHLIPKSKGGKSTEYLHRICHKQIHALFNESELAKILNTAESLRNHSDMQTFINWVKNKPDNFYERAAKSSRIKK
;
A
#
# COMPACT_ATOMS: atom_id res chain seq x y z
N MET A 1 32.72 -18.66 -55.60
CA MET A 1 33.03 -18.41 -54.17
C MET A 1 32.46 -17.05 -53.79
N ILE A 2 31.29 -17.00 -53.16
CA ILE A 2 30.63 -15.76 -52.70
C ILE A 2 30.24 -15.94 -51.24
N GLY A 3 30.63 -14.97 -50.42
CA GLY A 3 30.84 -15.07 -48.98
C GLY A 3 29.57 -15.32 -48.14
N LYS A 4 29.77 -16.07 -47.05
CA LYS A 4 28.78 -16.29 -45.99
C LYS A 4 28.53 -14.96 -45.27
N ILE A 5 27.37 -14.34 -45.50
CA ILE A 5 26.90 -13.22 -44.69
C ILE A 5 26.66 -13.76 -43.28
N ARG A 6 27.54 -13.42 -42.34
CA ARG A 6 27.34 -13.68 -40.91
C ARG A 6 26.13 -12.87 -40.47
N LYS A 7 24.99 -13.55 -40.29
CA LYS A 7 23.77 -12.98 -39.70
C LYS A 7 24.13 -12.47 -38.31
N LYS A 8 24.33 -11.16 -38.20
CA LYS A 8 24.67 -10.46 -36.96
C LYS A 8 23.54 -10.75 -35.97
N LEU A 9 23.84 -11.49 -34.91
CA LEU A 9 22.96 -11.61 -33.75
C LEU A 9 22.75 -10.19 -33.20
N LEU A 10 21.54 -9.67 -33.32
CA LEU A 10 21.18 -8.43 -32.64
C LEU A 10 21.21 -8.70 -31.13
N PRO A 11 21.81 -7.81 -30.32
CA PRO A 11 21.83 -7.97 -28.87
C PRO A 11 20.42 -7.84 -28.31
N ALA A 12 20.15 -8.59 -27.24
CA ALA A 12 18.93 -8.47 -26.44
C ALA A 12 18.86 -7.05 -25.85
N ILE A 13 18.02 -6.20 -26.46
CA ILE A 13 17.81 -4.82 -26.02
C ILE A 13 16.87 -4.86 -24.82
N LEU A 14 17.43 -4.52 -23.65
CA LEU A 14 16.79 -4.07 -22.41
C LEU A 14 15.43 -4.71 -22.08
N SER A 15 15.43 -5.80 -21.31
CA SER A 15 14.31 -6.02 -20.39
C SER A 15 14.46 -4.99 -19.26
N GLU A 16 13.89 -3.81 -19.43
CA GLU A 16 13.59 -2.94 -18.30
C GLU A 16 12.72 -3.77 -17.35
N ALA A 17 13.30 -4.19 -16.22
CA ALA A 17 12.60 -4.95 -15.20
C ALA A 17 11.51 -4.05 -14.62
N ILE A 18 10.29 -4.16 -15.13
CA ILE A 18 9.12 -3.54 -14.51
C ILE A 18 8.96 -4.24 -13.16
N PRO A 19 9.12 -3.54 -12.02
CA PRO A 19 8.95 -4.16 -10.71
C PRO A 19 7.53 -4.68 -10.57
N ASP A 20 7.38 -5.84 -9.93
CA ASP A 20 6.06 -6.43 -9.70
C ASP A 20 5.13 -5.44 -9.01
N PRO A 21 3.85 -5.38 -9.44
CA PRO A 21 2.92 -4.40 -8.92
C PRO A 21 2.63 -4.66 -7.44
N ILE A 22 2.94 -3.68 -6.58
CA ILE A 22 2.65 -3.76 -5.14
C ILE A 22 1.16 -3.47 -4.92
N ILE A 23 0.45 -4.41 -4.29
CA ILE A 23 -0.97 -4.26 -3.97
C ILE A 23 -1.15 -3.82 -2.52
N CYS A 24 -2.02 -2.85 -2.30
CA CYS A 24 -2.34 -2.37 -0.96
C CYS A 24 -3.18 -3.42 -0.20
N PRO A 25 -2.72 -3.90 0.96
CA PRO A 25 -3.41 -4.93 1.75
C PRO A 25 -4.71 -4.43 2.40
N ILE A 26 -4.97 -3.12 2.41
CA ILE A 26 -6.18 -2.50 2.96
C ILE A 26 -7.26 -2.32 1.88
N CYS A 27 -6.94 -1.66 0.77
CA CYS A 27 -7.93 -1.32 -0.26
C CYS A 27 -7.85 -2.18 -1.53
N SER A 28 -6.88 -3.09 -1.61
CA SER A 28 -6.67 -4.02 -2.74
C SER A 28 -6.39 -3.36 -4.10
N ARG A 29 -6.00 -2.08 -4.11
CA ARG A 29 -5.57 -1.35 -5.31
C ARG A 29 -4.05 -1.38 -5.48
N PHE A 30 -3.57 -1.14 -6.69
CA PHE A 30 -2.15 -0.99 -6.97
C PHE A 30 -1.58 0.28 -6.30
N ILE A 31 -0.40 0.17 -5.71
CA ILE A 31 0.31 1.29 -5.08
C ILE A 31 1.32 1.85 -6.08
N PRO A 32 1.06 3.04 -6.67
CA PRO A 32 2.07 3.71 -7.46
C PRO A 32 3.20 4.20 -6.54
N GLU A 33 4.42 4.27 -7.05
CA GLU A 33 5.61 4.66 -6.27
C GLU A 33 5.43 6.03 -5.60
N THR A 34 4.69 6.96 -6.23
CA THR A 34 4.37 8.29 -5.67
C THR A 34 3.46 8.28 -4.44
N GLN A 35 2.73 7.17 -4.21
CA GLN A 35 1.80 7.01 -3.10
C GLN A 35 2.19 5.90 -2.12
N LYS A 36 3.42 5.38 -2.22
CA LYS A 36 3.90 4.26 -1.41
C LYS A 36 4.46 4.75 -0.07
N ASP A 37 3.77 4.41 1.01
CA ASP A 37 4.20 4.67 2.39
C ASP A 37 4.36 3.35 3.17
N SER A 38 5.41 3.26 3.99
CA SER A 38 5.65 2.11 4.88
C SER A 38 4.88 2.28 6.20
N HIS A 39 4.13 1.25 6.58
CA HIS A 39 3.30 1.25 7.78
C HIS A 39 3.60 0.05 8.67
N HIS A 40 3.75 0.29 9.98
CA HIS A 40 3.83 -0.78 10.97
C HIS A 40 2.42 -1.12 11.48
N LEU A 41 1.91 -2.29 11.14
CA LEU A 41 0.59 -2.75 11.62
C LEU A 41 0.55 -2.88 13.15
N ILE A 42 1.67 -3.30 13.76
CA ILE A 42 1.90 -3.16 15.19
C ILE A 42 2.78 -1.92 15.37
N PRO A 43 2.36 -0.87 16.08
CA PRO A 43 3.18 0.33 16.26
C PRO A 43 4.57 0.01 16.81
N LYS A 44 5.60 0.73 16.32
CA LYS A 44 6.98 0.56 16.78
C LYS A 44 7.12 0.79 18.29
N SER A 45 6.37 1.74 18.85
CA SER A 45 6.25 2.02 20.29
C SER A 45 5.72 0.83 21.11
N LYS A 46 5.06 -0.14 20.45
CA LYS A 46 4.49 -1.36 21.02
C LYS A 46 5.25 -2.62 20.59
N GLY A 47 6.48 -2.47 20.08
CA GLY A 47 7.36 -3.59 19.74
C GLY A 47 7.21 -4.13 18.32
N GLY A 48 6.48 -3.46 17.43
CA GLY A 48 6.37 -3.86 16.03
C GLY A 48 7.70 -3.77 15.29
N LYS A 49 7.96 -4.77 14.44
CA LYS A 49 9.21 -4.90 13.68
C LYS A 49 9.01 -4.98 12.16
N SER A 50 7.85 -5.48 11.73
CA SER A 50 7.50 -5.61 10.32
C SER A 50 6.75 -4.38 9.83
N THR A 51 6.93 -4.11 8.54
CA THR A 51 6.22 -3.05 7.82
C THR A 51 5.57 -3.58 6.58
N GLU A 52 4.41 -3.03 6.23
CA GLU A 52 3.74 -3.26 4.96
C GLU A 52 3.66 -1.95 4.17
N TYR A 53 3.67 -2.05 2.85
CA TYR A 53 3.46 -0.90 1.98
C TYR A 53 1.96 -0.62 1.80
N LEU A 54 1.57 0.61 2.06
CA LEU A 54 0.20 1.11 1.91
C LEU A 54 0.19 2.34 0.99
N HIS A 55 -0.99 2.67 0.45
CA HIS A 55 -1.21 4.03 -0.05
C HIS A 55 -1.12 5.04 1.11
N ARG A 56 -0.59 6.23 0.85
CA ARG A 56 -0.57 7.35 1.81
C ARG A 56 -1.94 7.65 2.41
N ILE A 57 -3.00 7.58 1.59
CA ILE A 57 -4.38 7.77 2.04
C ILE A 57 -4.84 6.65 3.00
N CYS A 58 -4.50 5.39 2.71
CA CYS A 58 -4.84 4.25 3.57
C CYS A 58 -4.08 4.34 4.89
N HIS A 59 -2.79 4.66 4.85
CA HIS A 59 -1.98 4.89 6.05
C HIS A 59 -2.58 6.00 6.92
N LYS A 60 -2.90 7.15 6.34
CA LYS A 60 -3.52 8.26 7.07
C LYS A 60 -4.90 7.88 7.64
N GLN A 61 -5.68 7.10 6.92
CA GLN A 61 -6.99 6.65 7.41
C GLN A 61 -6.86 5.76 8.64
N ILE A 62 -5.90 4.84 8.68
CA ILE A 62 -5.65 3.99 9.85
C ILE A 62 -5.43 4.86 11.09
N HIS A 63 -4.55 5.87 11.01
CA HIS A 63 -4.27 6.78 12.11
C HIS A 63 -5.38 7.81 12.40
N ALA A 64 -6.32 7.99 11.47
CA ALA A 64 -7.50 8.82 11.68
C ALA A 64 -8.60 8.08 12.45
N LEU A 65 -8.67 6.74 12.30
CA LEU A 65 -9.70 5.90 12.90
C LEU A 65 -9.27 5.24 14.22
N PHE A 66 -7.99 4.88 14.34
CA PHE A 66 -7.50 4.02 15.41
C PHE A 66 -6.29 4.63 16.13
N ASN A 67 -6.20 4.37 17.43
CA ASN A 67 -5.02 4.71 18.22
C ASN A 67 -4.03 3.55 18.29
N GLU A 68 -2.80 3.83 18.72
CA GLU A 68 -1.72 2.83 18.78
C GLU A 68 -2.03 1.62 19.66
N SER A 69 -2.83 1.79 20.72
CA SER A 69 -3.17 0.69 21.62
C SER A 69 -4.17 -0.28 20.98
N GLU A 70 -5.11 0.24 20.20
CA GLU A 70 -6.05 -0.58 19.42
C GLU A 70 -5.33 -1.37 18.32
N LEU A 71 -4.44 -0.70 17.58
CA LEU A 71 -3.60 -1.32 16.55
C LEU A 71 -2.74 -2.44 17.14
N ALA A 72 -2.12 -2.24 18.30
CA ALA A 72 -1.27 -3.27 18.90
C ALA A 72 -2.04 -4.50 19.40
N LYS A 73 -3.27 -4.31 19.91
CA LYS A 73 -4.00 -5.37 20.63
C LYS A 73 -4.98 -6.15 19.76
N ILE A 74 -5.73 -5.45 18.91
CA ILE A 74 -6.92 -6.00 18.22
C ILE A 74 -6.80 -5.86 16.70
N LEU A 75 -6.18 -4.76 16.23
CA LEU A 75 -6.13 -4.39 14.81
C LEU A 75 -4.71 -4.49 14.23
N ASN A 76 -3.99 -5.55 14.60
CA ASN A 76 -2.56 -5.74 14.29
C ASN A 76 -2.30 -6.47 12.96
N THR A 77 -3.35 -6.72 12.18
CA THR A 77 -3.26 -7.37 10.86
C THR A 77 -4.05 -6.59 9.82
N ALA A 78 -3.67 -6.69 8.54
CA ALA A 78 -4.46 -6.08 7.47
C ALA A 78 -5.90 -6.63 7.41
N GLU A 79 -6.09 -7.91 7.72
CA GLU A 79 -7.42 -8.52 7.80
C GLU A 79 -8.29 -7.94 8.91
N SER A 80 -7.76 -7.82 10.13
CA SER A 80 -8.51 -7.22 11.26
C SER A 80 -8.89 -5.76 10.97
N LEU A 81 -7.99 -4.99 10.35
CA LEU A 81 -8.29 -3.65 9.87
C LEU A 81 -9.41 -3.64 8.83
N ARG A 82 -9.34 -4.50 7.80
CA ARG A 82 -10.38 -4.60 6.76
C ARG A 82 -11.74 -5.03 7.30
N ASN A 83 -11.77 -5.80 8.39
CA ASN A 83 -13.01 -6.28 9.00
C ASN A 83 -13.67 -5.25 9.93
N HIS A 84 -12.99 -4.16 10.29
CA HIS A 84 -13.57 -3.11 11.12
C HIS A 84 -14.57 -2.26 10.31
N SER A 85 -15.78 -2.03 10.86
CA SER A 85 -16.88 -1.30 10.19
C SER A 85 -16.49 0.07 9.64
N ASP A 86 -15.81 0.90 10.45
CA ASP A 86 -15.33 2.22 10.01
C ASP A 86 -14.34 2.14 8.85
N MET A 87 -13.48 1.11 8.84
CA MET A 87 -12.52 0.89 7.77
C MET A 87 -13.21 0.36 6.52
N GLN A 88 -14.21 -0.51 6.64
CA GLN A 88 -15.02 -0.96 5.50
C GLN A 88 -15.73 0.19 4.81
N THR A 89 -16.24 1.15 5.57
CA THR A 89 -16.86 2.37 5.03
C THR A 89 -15.87 3.14 4.16
N PHE A 90 -14.64 3.31 4.66
CA PHE A 90 -13.56 3.93 3.88
C PHE A 90 -13.17 3.10 2.64
N ILE A 91 -12.98 1.79 2.78
CA ILE A 91 -12.60 0.90 1.68
C ILE A 91 -13.64 0.97 0.55
N ASN A 92 -14.92 0.91 0.90
CA ASN A 92 -16.01 0.99 -0.06
C ASN A 92 -16.06 2.32 -0.82
N TRP A 93 -15.61 3.41 -0.20
CA TRP A 93 -15.50 4.71 -0.84
C TRP A 93 -14.24 4.84 -1.71
N VAL A 94 -13.08 4.39 -1.22
CA VAL A 94 -11.78 4.57 -1.90
C VAL A 94 -11.58 3.62 -3.07
N LYS A 95 -12.24 2.44 -3.09
CA LYS A 95 -12.07 1.42 -4.14
C LYS A 95 -12.39 1.92 -5.56
N ASN A 96 -13.24 2.95 -5.67
CA ASN A 96 -13.66 3.53 -6.95
C ASN A 96 -12.80 4.74 -7.38
N LYS A 97 -11.70 5.04 -6.68
CA LYS A 97 -10.82 6.17 -6.97
C LYS A 97 -9.59 5.72 -7.78
N PRO A 98 -8.94 6.61 -8.55
CA PRO A 98 -7.66 6.31 -9.22
C PRO A 98 -6.57 5.85 -8.26
N ASP A 99 -5.64 4.99 -8.70
CA ASP A 99 -4.59 4.42 -7.84
C ASP A 99 -3.67 5.45 -7.19
N ASN A 100 -3.46 6.59 -7.87
CA ASN A 100 -2.67 7.72 -7.38
C ASN A 100 -3.50 8.72 -6.52
N PHE A 101 -4.77 8.43 -6.26
CA PHE A 101 -5.66 9.31 -5.51
C PHE A 101 -5.16 9.54 -4.09
N TYR A 102 -5.16 10.80 -3.69
CA TYR A 102 -4.75 11.23 -2.36
C TYR A 102 -5.66 12.34 -1.86
N GLU A 103 -6.07 12.21 -0.59
CA GLU A 103 -6.80 13.23 0.14
C GLU A 103 -6.34 13.21 1.60
N ARG A 104 -6.49 14.34 2.30
CA ARG A 104 -6.16 14.42 3.73
C ARG A 104 -7.24 13.71 4.55
N ALA A 105 -6.84 12.71 5.33
CA ALA A 105 -7.74 12.11 6.32
C ALA A 105 -7.87 13.02 7.55
N ALA A 106 -9.10 13.32 7.95
CA ALA A 106 -9.40 14.00 9.20
C ALA A 106 -9.57 12.98 10.33
N LYS A 107 -8.96 13.23 11.50
CA LYS A 107 -9.12 12.37 12.68
C LYS A 107 -10.59 12.27 13.09
N SER A 108 -11.03 11.07 13.41
CA SER A 108 -12.36 10.82 13.97
C SER A 108 -12.53 11.51 15.32
N SER A 109 -13.77 11.79 15.71
CA SER A 109 -14.08 12.36 17.04
C SER A 109 -13.55 11.49 18.18
N ARG A 110 -13.48 10.17 17.96
CA ARG A 110 -12.98 9.17 18.92
C ARG A 110 -11.47 9.30 19.18
N ILE A 111 -10.71 9.76 18.18
CA ILE A 111 -9.24 9.92 18.25
C ILE A 111 -8.80 11.35 18.62
N LYS A 112 -9.70 12.34 18.48
CA LYS A 112 -9.41 13.73 18.85
C LYS A 112 -9.50 14.01 20.36
N LYS A 113 -10.17 13.14 21.10
CA LYS A 113 -10.26 13.19 22.56
C LYS A 113 -9.03 12.58 23.18
#